data_AF-A0A2R6XY09-F1
#
_entry.id   AF-A0A2R6XY09-F1
#
_cell.length_a   1.000
_cell.length_b   1.000
_cell.length_c   1.000
_cell.angle_alpha   90.00
_cell.angle_beta   90.00
_cell.angle_gamma   90.00
#
_symmetry.space_group_name_H-M   'P 1'
#
loop_
_entity.id
_entity.type
_entity.pdbx_description
1 polymer ?
#
loop_
_entity_poly.entity_id
_entity_poly.type
_entity_poly.pdbx_seq_one_letter_code
_entity_poly.pdbx_strand_id
1 'polypeptide(L)'
;MMKWLGMSRVKSDTLIPDMWKEQLKQKMHDAFMDYVQSYPQLLQLLEKRAGSVERFWRTIDDYLERLAQDEEGLDGTDRESYLLKIGKRQAEMELPMEFHAFFYQKLFSLSFELARQHRYIVMNEQEASWLERLHTSIHREEGTILSAYYEHQRVQLATFLLEALLPIFLSDVRLTTVAQDVHSMIDEAKGLRLASQEIEHAANDVSQNVLRVAERMENVTAQALESEQTIDKALSQFVEAQSSFERVQKGVSSITQEMYAIGELVRTIEELTAQTKLLSLNASIEAARAGEEGRGFAVVASEIKKLADRTTDSLQHIKKSVGAFGKLVEDTDRETQQFAWFMTEGAHQSELAKEGLRGIVSNIKGSQDDVEMIAAAAEEQTAATTDLIERFTMYTEKLEAVQNTFRLFARDIWEGLKAIDARRVELVENTTLVLADRLRFAILDHLVFRFRVDLTVLGVMDEDPERLGDADHCRLGKLIDRYQDVFTSLPCYHTLQDSHARIHQLGQGIVQGIVLNRQKVASQKRPSRLRVQDTALSATHERRLQDRATPAEQFAELDEVTKTFLSTIEACIAQLHSSGAHL
;
A
#
# COMPACT_ATOMS: atom_id res chain seq x y z
N MET A 1 52.14 -15.76 32.68
CA MET A 1 51.25 -16.45 33.64
C MET A 1 51.79 -16.55 35.07
N MET A 2 53.04 -16.15 35.40
CA MET A 2 53.56 -16.14 36.78
C MET A 2 53.95 -14.71 37.25
N LYS A 3 52.93 -13.88 37.52
CA LYS A 3 52.99 -12.59 38.25
C LYS A 3 51.62 -12.37 38.91
N TRP A 4 51.10 -13.42 39.55
CA TRP A 4 49.66 -13.70 39.58
C TRP A 4 48.86 -12.96 40.66
N LEU A 5 49.48 -11.98 41.32
CA LEU A 5 48.78 -10.94 42.06
C LEU A 5 49.37 -9.56 41.80
N GLY A 6 50.45 -9.45 41.01
CA GLY A 6 51.35 -8.30 40.97
C GLY A 6 51.94 -7.88 42.33
N MET A 7 51.32 -8.21 43.46
CA MET A 7 51.77 -7.90 44.81
C MET A 7 53.26 -8.19 45.02
N SER A 8 53.80 -9.26 44.42
CA SER A 8 55.24 -9.58 44.46
C SER A 8 56.20 -8.56 43.79
N ARG A 9 55.74 -7.41 43.28
CA ARG A 9 56.63 -6.28 42.92
C ARG A 9 56.25 -4.96 43.60
N VAL A 10 55.24 -4.99 44.47
CA VAL A 10 54.86 -3.84 45.29
C VAL A 10 55.91 -3.73 46.41
N LYS A 11 56.66 -2.63 46.41
CA LYS A 11 57.59 -2.29 47.49
C LYS A 11 56.82 -1.57 48.61
N SER A 12 57.10 -1.90 49.85
CA SER A 12 56.50 -1.28 51.04
C SER A 12 57.38 -0.13 51.52
N ASP A 13 56.77 0.95 52.02
CA ASP A 13 57.50 2.02 52.73
C ASP A 13 57.75 1.65 54.21
N THR A 14 57.53 0.39 54.56
CA THR A 14 57.65 -0.15 55.91
C THR A 14 58.32 -1.51 55.95
N LEU A 15 59.18 -1.69 56.95
CA LEU A 15 60.00 -2.87 57.21
C LEU A 15 59.37 -3.75 58.28
N ILE A 16 58.77 -4.90 57.96
CA ILE A 16 58.34 -5.86 59.00
C ILE A 16 59.57 -6.30 59.82
N PRO A 17 59.57 -6.21 61.17
CA PRO A 17 60.66 -6.71 61.98
C PRO A 17 60.94 -8.19 61.69
N ASP A 18 62.19 -8.56 61.46
CA ASP A 18 62.60 -9.94 61.14
C ASP A 18 62.04 -10.97 62.13
N MET A 19 61.91 -10.57 63.40
CA MET A 19 61.39 -11.41 64.47
C MET A 19 59.91 -11.82 64.27
N TRP A 20 59.11 -11.03 63.53
CA TRP A 20 57.68 -11.27 63.31
C TRP A 20 57.37 -11.82 61.91
N LYS A 21 58.33 -11.68 60.99
CA LYS A 21 58.19 -12.05 59.57
C LYS A 21 57.70 -13.48 59.38
N GLU A 22 58.40 -14.46 59.95
CA GLU A 22 58.06 -15.89 59.81
C GLU A 22 56.73 -16.25 60.49
N GLN A 23 56.43 -15.64 61.64
CA GLN A 23 55.17 -15.89 62.35
C GLN A 23 53.97 -15.31 61.62
N LEU A 24 54.11 -14.11 61.03
CA LEU A 24 53.08 -13.48 60.23
C LEU A 24 52.82 -14.28 58.96
N LYS A 25 53.88 -14.72 58.26
CA LYS A 25 53.78 -15.59 57.08
C LYS A 25 53.01 -16.88 57.39
N GLN A 26 53.38 -17.58 58.46
CA GLN A 26 52.73 -18.82 58.85
C GLN A 26 51.25 -18.61 59.23
N LYS A 27 50.95 -17.62 60.08
CA LYS A 27 49.56 -17.32 60.47
C LYS A 27 48.69 -16.87 59.29
N MET A 28 49.26 -16.10 58.35
CA MET A 28 48.57 -15.71 57.12
C MET A 28 48.30 -16.91 56.21
N HIS A 29 49.25 -17.86 56.11
CA HIS A 29 49.06 -19.09 55.35
C HIS A 29 47.90 -19.91 55.90
N ASP A 30 47.89 -20.13 57.21
CA ASP A 30 46.87 -20.95 57.86
C ASP A 30 45.49 -20.30 57.72
N ALA A 31 45.39 -18.99 57.99
CA ALA A 31 44.15 -18.23 57.79
C ALA A 31 43.66 -18.23 56.34
N PHE A 32 44.59 -18.21 55.38
CA PHE A 32 44.27 -18.26 53.96
C PHE A 32 43.76 -19.65 53.53
N MET A 33 44.42 -20.71 53.96
CA MET A 33 44.02 -22.08 53.65
C MET A 33 42.66 -22.41 54.24
N ASP A 34 42.38 -21.97 55.48
CA ASP A 34 41.06 -22.09 56.10
C ASP A 34 39.99 -21.34 55.30
N TYR A 35 40.30 -20.13 54.81
CA TYR A 35 39.39 -19.34 53.99
C TYR A 35 39.09 -20.05 52.66
N VAL A 36 40.10 -20.44 51.89
CA VAL A 36 39.90 -21.09 50.60
C VAL A 36 39.12 -22.40 50.74
N GLN A 37 39.39 -23.19 51.78
CA GLN A 37 38.62 -24.41 52.07
C GLN A 37 37.15 -24.14 52.41
N SER A 38 36.86 -22.99 53.01
CA SER A 38 35.50 -22.56 53.35
C SER A 38 34.68 -22.07 52.14
N TYR A 39 35.33 -21.81 50.99
CA TYR A 39 34.68 -21.32 49.76
C TYR A 39 35.00 -22.22 48.55
N PRO A 40 34.24 -23.31 48.32
CA PRO A 40 34.51 -24.28 47.25
C PRO A 40 34.58 -23.68 45.83
N GLN A 41 33.80 -22.63 45.56
CA GLN A 41 33.79 -21.93 44.27
C GLN A 41 35.09 -21.16 44.02
N LEU A 42 35.68 -20.57 45.06
CA LEU A 42 36.96 -19.89 44.99
C LEU A 42 38.09 -20.90 44.78
N LEU A 43 38.06 -22.04 45.46
CA LEU A 43 39.02 -23.13 45.25
C LEU A 43 39.04 -23.57 43.78
N GLN A 44 37.86 -23.83 43.19
CA GLN A 44 37.75 -24.18 41.77
C GLN A 44 38.29 -23.09 40.84
N LEU A 45 38.01 -21.82 41.14
CA LEU A 45 38.48 -20.68 40.34
C LEU A 45 40.01 -20.55 40.41
N LEU A 46 40.60 -20.70 41.60
CA LEU A 46 42.04 -20.67 41.83
C LEU A 46 42.74 -21.85 41.15
N GLU A 47 42.20 -23.07 41.24
CA GLU A 47 42.73 -24.24 40.53
C GLU A 47 42.68 -24.05 39.00
N LYS A 48 41.54 -23.57 38.48
CA LYS A 48 41.33 -23.35 37.05
C LYS A 48 42.25 -22.26 36.48
N ARG A 49 42.43 -21.16 37.20
CA ARG A 49 43.09 -19.96 36.67
C ARG A 49 44.56 -19.83 37.12
N ALA A 50 44.88 -20.16 38.38
CA ALA A 50 46.23 -20.11 38.95
C ALA A 50 47.00 -21.44 38.82
N GLY A 51 46.31 -22.55 38.54
CA GLY A 51 46.87 -23.89 38.36
C GLY A 51 47.02 -24.71 39.64
N SER A 52 47.24 -24.08 40.80
CA SER A 52 47.08 -24.71 42.13
C SER A 52 47.01 -23.64 43.23
N VAL A 53 46.43 -24.00 44.39
CA VAL A 53 46.39 -23.13 45.58
C VAL A 53 47.81 -22.84 46.09
N GLU A 54 48.72 -23.82 46.05
CA GLU A 54 50.11 -23.66 46.48
C GLU A 54 50.87 -22.66 45.60
N ARG A 55 50.62 -22.64 44.28
CA ARG A 55 51.24 -21.66 43.39
C ARG A 55 50.72 -20.25 43.67
N PHE A 56 49.43 -20.13 43.99
CA PHE A 56 48.84 -18.86 44.40
C PHE A 56 49.46 -18.37 45.72
N TRP A 57 49.52 -19.24 46.74
CA TRP A 57 50.11 -18.91 48.03
C TRP A 57 51.59 -18.50 47.92
N ARG A 58 52.38 -19.19 47.09
CA ARG A 58 53.78 -18.81 46.84
C ARG A 58 53.93 -17.36 46.37
N THR A 59 52.94 -16.84 45.63
CA THR A 59 52.95 -15.43 45.17
C THR A 59 52.63 -14.45 46.30
N ILE A 60 51.79 -14.84 47.25
CA ILE A 60 51.51 -14.06 48.47
C ILE A 60 52.72 -14.09 49.40
N ASP A 61 53.37 -15.24 49.55
CA ASP A 61 54.58 -15.41 50.36
C ASP A 61 55.72 -14.51 49.83
N ASP A 62 55.93 -14.48 48.51
CA ASP A 62 56.86 -13.56 47.84
C ASP A 62 56.54 -12.07 48.11
N TYR A 63 55.25 -11.72 48.27
CA TYR A 63 54.82 -10.36 48.61
C TYR A 63 55.07 -10.03 50.08
N LEU A 64 54.69 -10.92 51.00
CA LEU A 64 54.95 -10.77 52.44
C LEU A 64 56.46 -10.67 52.72
N GLU A 65 57.29 -11.36 51.93
CA GLU A 65 58.75 -11.27 51.98
C GLU A 65 59.28 -9.89 51.59
N ARG A 66 58.67 -9.27 50.58
CA ARG A 66 59.08 -7.95 50.06
C ARG A 66 58.53 -6.79 50.89
N LEU A 67 57.40 -6.98 51.56
CA LEU A 67 56.95 -6.08 52.63
C LEU A 67 57.95 -6.02 53.80
N ALA A 68 58.91 -6.94 53.88
CA ALA A 68 59.90 -7.03 54.95
C ALA A 68 61.32 -6.58 54.54
N GLN A 69 61.51 -6.01 53.35
CA GLN A 69 62.84 -5.57 52.86
C GLN A 69 62.91 -4.04 52.72
N ASP A 70 63.97 -3.42 53.25
CA ASP A 70 64.28 -1.99 53.09
C ASP A 70 65.03 -1.79 51.77
N GLU A 71 64.30 -1.49 50.71
CA GLU A 71 64.92 -1.03 49.47
C GLU A 71 64.30 0.31 49.09
N GLU A 72 65.14 1.26 48.68
CA GLU A 72 64.69 2.50 48.02
C GLU A 72 63.61 2.17 46.97
N GLY A 73 62.43 2.74 47.20
CA GLY A 73 61.20 2.41 46.51
C GLY A 73 61.23 2.77 45.03
N LEU A 74 60.32 2.18 44.27
CA LEU A 74 59.85 2.81 43.03
C LEU A 74 59.31 4.19 43.40
N ASP A 75 59.49 5.20 42.53
CA ASP A 75 58.84 6.51 42.72
C ASP A 75 57.34 6.32 43.01
N GLY A 76 56.74 7.20 43.82
CA GLY A 76 55.35 7.08 44.27
C GLY A 76 54.36 6.88 43.11
N THR A 77 54.67 7.47 41.96
CA THR A 77 53.93 7.38 40.69
C THR A 77 53.94 5.96 40.08
N ASP A 78 55.08 5.26 40.13
CA ASP A 78 55.24 3.91 39.55
C ASP A 78 54.55 2.83 40.40
N ARG A 79 54.53 3.02 41.73
CA ARG A 79 53.86 2.10 42.67
C ARG A 79 52.35 2.14 42.52
N GLU A 80 51.76 3.32 42.46
CA GLU A 80 50.32 3.48 42.29
C GLU A 80 49.82 2.92 40.95
N SER A 81 50.53 3.22 39.85
CA SER A 81 50.27 2.64 38.51
C SER A 81 50.28 1.11 38.53
N TYR A 82 51.16 0.53 39.34
CA TYR A 82 51.28 -0.91 39.47
C TYR A 82 50.14 -1.54 40.29
N LEU A 83 49.71 -0.90 41.38
CA LEU A 83 48.54 -1.31 42.17
C LEU A 83 47.24 -1.25 41.35
N LEU A 84 47.06 -0.23 40.52
CA LEU A 84 45.91 -0.14 39.61
C LEU A 84 45.87 -1.31 38.61
N LYS A 85 47.04 -1.73 38.08
CA LYS A 85 47.15 -2.91 37.19
C LYS A 85 46.78 -4.20 37.89
N ILE A 86 47.00 -4.29 39.20
CA ILE A 86 46.62 -5.45 40.02
C ILE A 86 45.10 -5.54 40.12
N GLY A 87 44.44 -4.45 40.54
CA GLY A 87 42.98 -4.42 40.67
C GLY A 87 42.26 -4.74 39.36
N LYS A 88 42.72 -4.18 38.25
CA LYS A 88 42.20 -4.50 36.92
C LYS A 88 42.32 -5.99 36.59
N ARG A 89 43.50 -6.59 36.79
CA ARG A 89 43.72 -8.02 36.51
C ARG A 89 42.88 -8.94 37.40
N GLN A 90 42.69 -8.58 38.67
CA GLN A 90 41.85 -9.34 39.58
C GLN A 90 40.38 -9.32 39.11
N ALA A 91 39.90 -8.17 38.63
CA ALA A 91 38.58 -8.06 38.04
C ALA A 91 38.44 -8.87 36.73
N GLU A 92 39.45 -8.82 35.84
CA GLU A 92 39.50 -9.65 34.61
C GLU A 92 39.51 -11.17 34.89
N MET A 93 39.97 -11.57 36.07
CA MET A 93 40.00 -12.96 36.53
C MET A 93 38.72 -13.41 37.21
N GLU A 94 37.74 -12.51 37.37
CA GLU A 94 36.47 -12.76 38.06
C GLU A 94 36.69 -13.22 39.51
N LEU A 95 37.79 -12.77 40.12
CA LEU A 95 38.08 -13.09 41.51
C LEU A 95 37.08 -12.33 42.40
N PRO A 96 36.37 -13.00 43.33
CA PRO A 96 35.44 -12.33 44.23
C PRO A 96 36.15 -11.25 45.04
N MET A 97 35.54 -10.08 45.17
CA MET A 97 36.14 -8.96 45.90
C MET A 97 36.35 -9.30 47.39
N GLU A 98 35.45 -10.11 47.96
CA GLU A 98 35.50 -10.57 49.33
C GLU A 98 36.81 -11.29 49.65
N PHE A 99 37.37 -12.00 48.67
CA PHE A 99 38.67 -12.64 48.81
C PHE A 99 39.82 -11.63 48.93
N HIS A 100 39.74 -10.53 48.19
CA HIS A 100 40.73 -9.47 48.26
C HIS A 100 40.67 -8.72 49.59
N ALA A 101 39.46 -8.32 50.00
CA ALA A 101 39.22 -7.65 51.28
C ALA A 101 39.65 -8.56 52.46
N PHE A 102 39.38 -9.86 52.37
CA PHE A 102 39.80 -10.81 53.39
C PHE A 102 41.31 -10.81 53.62
N PHE A 103 42.12 -10.82 52.55
CA PHE A 103 43.57 -10.86 52.66
C PHE A 103 44.13 -9.66 53.43
N TYR A 104 43.74 -8.43 53.05
CA TYR A 104 44.22 -7.21 53.70
C TYR A 104 43.66 -7.05 55.12
N GLN A 105 42.38 -7.40 55.34
CA GLN A 105 41.77 -7.42 56.67
C GLN A 105 42.46 -8.42 57.61
N LYS A 106 42.85 -9.61 57.10
CA LYS A 106 43.59 -10.59 57.88
C LYS A 106 45.01 -10.15 58.18
N LEU A 107 45.71 -9.61 57.19
CA LEU A 107 47.05 -9.04 57.36
C LEU A 107 47.05 -7.95 58.44
N PHE A 108 46.07 -7.04 58.39
CA PHE A 108 45.84 -6.04 59.42
C PHE A 108 45.60 -6.66 60.80
N SER A 109 44.66 -7.61 60.92
CA SER A 109 44.33 -8.24 62.20
C SER A 109 45.49 -9.01 62.84
N LEU A 110 46.25 -9.76 62.03
CA LEU A 110 47.36 -10.59 62.49
C LEU A 110 48.58 -9.73 62.87
N SER A 111 48.78 -8.59 62.20
CA SER A 111 49.84 -7.63 62.60
C SER A 111 49.60 -7.07 64.01
N PHE A 112 48.34 -6.78 64.37
CA PHE A 112 47.97 -6.39 65.74
C PHE A 112 48.12 -7.54 66.74
N GLU A 113 47.72 -8.76 66.36
CA GLU A 113 47.85 -9.93 67.21
C GLU A 113 49.31 -10.20 67.58
N LEU A 114 50.22 -10.14 66.61
CA LEU A 114 51.66 -10.35 66.80
C LEU A 114 52.29 -9.23 67.62
N ALA A 115 51.92 -7.97 67.35
CA ALA A 115 52.36 -6.83 68.16
C ALA A 115 51.97 -7.00 69.64
N ARG A 116 50.79 -7.57 69.92
CA ARG A 116 50.33 -7.89 71.27
C ARG A 116 51.02 -9.12 71.88
N GLN A 117 51.31 -10.16 71.10
CA GLN A 117 51.94 -11.40 71.58
C GLN A 117 53.39 -11.18 72.06
N HIS A 118 54.10 -10.23 71.45
CA HIS A 118 55.50 -9.98 71.79
C HIS A 118 55.72 -9.04 72.99
N ARG A 119 54.69 -8.34 73.51
CA ARG A 119 54.75 -7.59 74.79
C ARG A 119 53.37 -7.41 75.44
N TYR A 120 53.32 -7.56 76.78
CA TYR A 120 52.07 -7.49 77.55
C TYR A 120 51.58 -6.07 77.94
N ILE A 121 52.36 -4.97 77.81
CA ILE A 121 51.94 -3.66 78.38
C ILE A 121 52.21 -2.38 77.54
N VAL A 122 53.34 -2.16 76.83
CA VAL A 122 53.55 -0.91 76.02
C VAL A 122 54.47 -1.15 74.81
N MET A 123 54.03 -0.77 73.60
CA MET A 123 54.87 -0.67 72.39
C MET A 123 55.78 0.57 72.50
N ASN A 124 57.04 0.47 72.07
CA ASN A 124 57.89 1.66 72.00
C ASN A 124 57.46 2.59 70.84
N GLU A 125 57.91 3.85 70.86
CA GLU A 125 57.52 4.86 69.86
C GLU A 125 57.88 4.45 68.42
N GLN A 126 59.01 3.75 68.23
CA GLN A 126 59.43 3.25 66.92
C GLN A 126 58.56 2.10 66.41
N GLU A 127 58.15 1.19 67.30
CA GLU A 127 57.24 0.06 67.01
C GLU A 127 55.82 0.54 66.72
N ALA A 128 55.30 1.51 67.50
CA ALA A 128 54.00 2.11 67.28
C ALA A 128 53.97 2.87 65.94
N SER A 129 55.00 3.68 65.69
CA SER A 129 55.17 4.41 64.44
C SER A 129 55.35 3.47 63.24
N TRP A 130 56.00 2.31 63.43
CA TRP A 130 56.09 1.27 62.42
C TRP A 130 54.70 0.67 62.10
N LEU A 131 53.94 0.27 63.12
CA LEU A 131 52.64 -0.38 62.93
C LEU A 131 51.66 0.58 62.25
N GLU A 132 51.69 1.86 62.63
CA GLU A 132 50.93 2.93 61.99
C GLU A 132 51.28 3.09 60.50
N ARG A 133 52.57 3.12 60.15
CA ARG A 133 53.01 3.19 58.75
C ARG A 133 52.59 1.93 57.96
N LEU A 134 52.68 0.74 58.57
CA LEU A 134 52.29 -0.51 57.93
C LEU A 134 50.79 -0.51 57.63
N HIS A 135 49.96 -0.10 58.59
CA HIS A 135 48.51 -0.02 58.41
C HIS A 135 48.11 1.02 57.38
N THR A 136 48.76 2.18 57.40
CA THR A 136 48.56 3.23 56.38
C THR A 136 48.89 2.70 54.99
N SER A 137 49.98 1.93 54.85
CA SER A 137 50.36 1.28 53.60
C SER A 137 49.34 0.24 53.16
N ILE A 138 48.88 -0.63 54.07
CA ILE A 138 47.85 -1.65 53.82
C ILE A 138 46.56 -1.00 53.31
N HIS A 139 46.05 0.03 54.01
CA HIS A 139 44.80 0.68 53.65
C HIS A 139 44.90 1.43 52.31
N ARG A 140 46.05 2.05 52.04
CA ARG A 140 46.29 2.73 50.76
C ARG A 140 46.34 1.73 49.61
N GLU A 141 47.04 0.60 49.77
CA GLU A 141 47.11 -0.45 48.76
C GLU A 141 45.74 -1.08 48.49
N GLU A 142 45.03 -1.47 49.55
CA GLU A 142 43.67 -1.99 49.45
C GLU A 142 42.75 -0.99 48.74
N GLY A 143 42.76 0.28 49.15
CA GLY A 143 41.95 1.33 48.54
C GLY A 143 42.24 1.52 47.04
N THR A 144 43.51 1.58 46.64
CA THR A 144 43.90 1.72 45.22
C THR A 144 43.50 0.49 44.40
N ILE A 145 43.71 -0.72 44.93
CA ILE A 145 43.37 -1.96 44.21
C ILE A 145 41.84 -2.10 44.06
N LEU A 146 41.09 -1.87 45.14
CA LEU A 146 39.63 -1.92 45.11
C LEU A 146 39.03 -0.87 44.17
N SER A 147 39.59 0.35 44.16
CA SER A 147 39.18 1.40 43.22
C SER A 147 39.34 0.94 41.76
N ALA A 148 40.51 0.39 41.41
CA ALA A 148 40.75 -0.13 40.05
C ALA A 148 39.88 -1.35 39.70
N TYR A 149 39.60 -2.22 40.68
CA TYR A 149 38.72 -3.37 40.51
C TYR A 149 37.28 -2.92 40.18
N TYR A 150 36.72 -2.02 40.99
CA TYR A 150 35.37 -1.48 40.76
C TYR A 150 35.27 -0.67 39.48
N GLU A 151 36.32 0.10 39.15
CA GLU A 151 36.38 0.81 37.87
C GLU A 151 36.30 -0.17 36.70
N HIS A 152 37.06 -1.26 36.73
CA HIS A 152 36.99 -2.28 35.68
C HIS A 152 35.61 -2.94 35.59
N GLN A 153 34.98 -3.28 36.72
CA GLN A 153 33.63 -3.83 36.73
C GLN A 153 32.60 -2.85 36.15
N ARG A 154 32.70 -1.55 36.45
CA ARG A 154 31.83 -0.52 35.86
C ARG A 154 31.98 -0.45 34.35
N VAL A 155 33.21 -0.46 33.82
CA VAL A 155 33.49 -0.50 32.37
C VAL A 155 32.88 -1.74 31.72
N GLN A 156 33.03 -2.91 32.33
CA GLN A 156 32.43 -4.16 31.84
C GLN A 156 30.91 -4.07 31.82
N LEU A 157 30.29 -3.61 32.91
CA LEU A 157 28.83 -3.47 32.99
C LEU A 157 28.30 -2.45 31.96
N ALA A 158 29.01 -1.35 31.75
CA ALA A 158 28.64 -0.34 30.77
C ALA A 158 28.72 -0.92 29.34
N THR A 159 29.76 -1.69 29.06
CA THR A 159 29.95 -2.37 27.76
C THR A 159 28.86 -3.42 27.53
N PHE A 160 28.52 -4.21 28.55
CA PHE A 160 27.43 -5.18 28.49
C PHE A 160 26.08 -4.50 28.19
N LEU A 161 25.76 -3.39 28.87
CA LEU A 161 24.54 -2.62 28.61
C LEU A 161 24.53 -2.06 27.18
N LEU A 162 25.68 -1.61 26.67
CA LEU A 162 25.82 -1.16 25.28
C LEU A 162 25.49 -2.29 24.30
N GLU A 163 26.11 -3.46 24.46
CA GLU A 163 25.90 -4.62 23.60
C GLU A 163 24.46 -5.15 23.66
N ALA A 164 23.80 -5.05 24.82
CA ALA A 164 22.41 -5.46 24.99
C ALA A 164 21.41 -4.49 24.33
N LEU A 165 21.66 -3.18 24.40
CA LEU A 165 20.76 -2.15 23.88
C LEU A 165 20.91 -1.94 22.37
N LEU A 166 22.13 -2.06 21.84
CA LEU A 166 22.44 -1.82 20.43
C LEU A 166 21.50 -2.56 19.45
N PRO A 167 21.28 -3.90 19.56
CA PRO A 167 20.39 -4.61 18.64
C PRO A 167 18.91 -4.17 18.78
N ILE A 168 18.49 -3.70 19.96
CA ILE A 168 17.11 -3.25 20.17
C ILE A 168 16.86 -1.95 19.40
N PHE A 169 17.75 -0.97 19.54
CA PHE A 169 17.58 0.30 18.81
C PHE A 169 17.78 0.14 17.30
N LEU A 170 18.68 -0.75 16.86
CA LEU A 170 18.81 -1.06 15.43
C LEU A 170 17.57 -1.78 14.86
N SER A 171 16.76 -2.42 15.71
CA SER A 171 15.52 -3.09 15.28
C SER A 171 14.33 -2.13 15.06
N ASP A 172 14.43 -0.86 15.44
CA ASP A 172 13.37 0.14 15.28
C ASP A 172 12.95 0.39 13.83
N VAL A 173 13.87 0.15 12.88
CA VAL A 173 13.55 0.16 11.44
C VAL A 173 12.37 -0.78 11.15
N ARG A 174 12.28 -1.94 11.81
CA ARG A 174 11.15 -2.87 11.63
C ARG A 174 9.85 -2.33 12.22
N LEU A 175 9.94 -1.60 13.33
CA LEU A 175 8.79 -1.01 14.01
C LEU A 175 8.15 0.05 13.09
N THR A 176 8.97 0.97 12.56
CA THR A 176 8.50 2.00 11.61
C THR A 176 7.92 1.41 10.32
N THR A 177 8.53 0.35 9.75
CA THR A 177 7.97 -0.34 8.57
C THR A 177 6.58 -0.92 8.84
N VAL A 178 6.41 -1.67 9.95
CA VAL A 178 5.10 -2.26 10.30
C VAL A 178 4.03 -1.18 10.46
N ALA A 179 4.38 -0.04 11.07
CA ALA A 179 3.43 1.05 11.22
C ALA A 179 3.00 1.68 9.89
N GLN A 180 3.95 1.83 8.96
CA GLN A 180 3.68 2.31 7.60
C GLN A 180 2.79 1.33 6.83
N ASP A 181 3.07 0.03 6.91
CA ASP A 181 2.27 -1.01 6.27
C ASP A 181 0.82 -0.98 6.78
N VAL A 182 0.62 -0.90 8.10
CA VAL A 182 -0.71 -0.78 8.69
C VAL A 182 -1.43 0.49 8.23
N HIS A 183 -0.70 1.61 8.10
CA HIS A 183 -1.28 2.85 7.59
C HIS A 183 -1.72 2.73 6.12
N SER A 184 -0.89 2.14 5.26
CA SER A 184 -1.23 1.86 3.86
C SER A 184 -2.45 0.96 3.76
N MET A 185 -2.51 -0.11 4.56
CA MET A 185 -3.65 -1.02 4.59
C MET A 185 -4.96 -0.32 4.98
N ILE A 186 -4.92 0.66 5.90
CA ILE A 186 -6.11 1.45 6.28
C ILE A 186 -6.60 2.27 5.08
N ASP A 187 -5.69 2.93 4.37
CA ASP A 187 -6.04 3.76 3.23
C ASP A 187 -6.54 2.92 2.04
N GLU A 188 -5.93 1.77 1.79
CA GLU A 188 -6.40 0.77 0.81
C GLU A 188 -7.80 0.26 1.16
N ALA A 189 -8.06 -0.08 2.43
CA ALA A 189 -9.37 -0.52 2.88
C ALA A 189 -10.46 0.55 2.67
N LYS A 190 -10.13 1.82 2.94
CA LYS A 190 -11.02 2.96 2.65
C LYS A 190 -11.26 3.13 1.15
N GLY A 191 -10.21 2.99 0.33
CA GLY A 191 -10.31 3.05 -1.12
C GLY A 191 -11.22 1.95 -1.69
N LEU A 192 -11.05 0.71 -1.21
CA LEU A 192 -11.90 -0.41 -1.59
C LEU A 192 -13.36 -0.20 -1.19
N ARG A 193 -13.61 0.35 0.01
CA ARG A 193 -14.98 0.70 0.45
C ARG A 193 -15.64 1.72 -0.49
N LEU A 194 -14.92 2.77 -0.89
CA LEU A 194 -15.43 3.77 -1.83
C LEU A 194 -15.72 3.15 -3.21
N ALA A 195 -14.81 2.33 -3.72
CA ALA A 195 -15.03 1.61 -4.98
C ALA A 195 -16.27 0.70 -4.91
N SER A 196 -16.50 0.00 -3.80
CA SER A 196 -17.72 -0.80 -3.61
C SER A 196 -19.00 0.03 -3.62
N GLN A 197 -18.98 1.26 -3.06
CA GLN A 197 -20.12 2.18 -3.11
C GLN A 197 -20.41 2.66 -4.54
N GLU A 198 -19.38 2.89 -5.36
CA GLU A 198 -19.56 3.21 -6.78
C GLU A 198 -20.19 2.05 -7.56
N ILE A 199 -19.81 0.80 -7.26
CA ILE A 199 -20.40 -0.40 -7.87
C ILE A 199 -21.87 -0.54 -7.46
N GLU A 200 -22.22 -0.28 -6.20
CA GLU A 200 -23.61 -0.29 -5.73
C GLU A 200 -24.47 0.73 -6.48
N HIS A 201 -23.96 1.95 -6.69
CA HIS A 201 -24.64 2.96 -7.50
C HIS A 201 -24.81 2.51 -8.95
N ALA A 202 -23.77 1.95 -9.56
CA ALA A 202 -23.85 1.43 -10.93
C ALA A 202 -24.88 0.28 -11.06
N ALA A 203 -24.96 -0.61 -10.09
CA ALA A 203 -25.95 -1.71 -10.07
C ALA A 203 -27.40 -1.18 -9.96
N ASN A 204 -27.61 -0.13 -9.16
CA ASN A 204 -28.90 0.56 -9.09
C ASN A 204 -29.28 1.23 -10.43
N ASP A 205 -28.32 1.88 -11.10
CA ASP A 205 -28.54 2.48 -12.42
C ASP A 205 -28.87 1.41 -13.48
N VAL A 206 -28.21 0.26 -13.44
CA VAL A 206 -28.55 -0.91 -14.29
C VAL A 206 -29.98 -1.37 -14.02
N SER A 207 -30.39 -1.48 -12.75
CA SER A 207 -31.76 -1.87 -12.38
C SER A 207 -32.81 -0.89 -12.93
N GLN A 208 -32.55 0.42 -12.88
CA GLN A 208 -33.44 1.42 -13.49
C GLN A 208 -33.46 1.32 -15.03
N ASN A 209 -32.32 1.01 -15.66
CA ASN A 209 -32.24 0.80 -17.09
C ASN A 209 -33.06 -0.41 -17.54
N VAL A 210 -32.99 -1.53 -16.80
CA VAL A 210 -33.79 -2.73 -17.03
C VAL A 210 -35.28 -2.39 -17.09
N LEU A 211 -35.79 -1.62 -16.11
CA LEU A 211 -37.21 -1.22 -16.08
C LEU A 211 -37.61 -0.41 -17.33
N ARG A 212 -36.77 0.55 -17.75
CA ARG A 212 -37.03 1.35 -18.96
C ARG A 212 -36.98 0.51 -20.24
N VAL A 213 -36.09 -0.48 -20.30
CA VAL A 213 -35.97 -1.38 -21.44
C VAL A 213 -37.19 -2.30 -21.50
N ALA A 214 -37.64 -2.85 -20.37
CA ALA A 214 -38.86 -3.67 -20.29
C ALA A 214 -40.10 -2.91 -20.78
N GLU A 215 -40.29 -1.65 -20.33
CA GLU A 215 -41.39 -0.79 -20.80
C GLU A 215 -41.33 -0.54 -22.32
N ARG A 216 -40.13 -0.32 -22.87
CA ARG A 216 -39.95 -0.17 -24.32
C ARG A 216 -40.29 -1.46 -25.08
N MET A 217 -39.92 -2.62 -24.55
CA MET A 217 -40.24 -3.91 -25.15
C MET A 217 -41.75 -4.18 -25.20
N GLU A 218 -42.47 -3.82 -24.13
CA GLU A 218 -43.93 -3.92 -24.10
C GLU A 218 -44.57 -3.03 -25.18
N ASN A 219 -44.11 -1.78 -25.30
CA ASN A 219 -44.57 -0.85 -26.33
C ASN A 219 -44.32 -1.36 -27.76
N VAL A 220 -43.11 -1.88 -28.05
CA VAL A 220 -42.79 -2.43 -29.38
C VAL A 220 -43.64 -3.68 -29.67
N THR A 221 -43.89 -4.52 -28.66
CA THR A 221 -44.77 -5.69 -28.80
C THR A 221 -46.20 -5.26 -29.16
N ALA A 222 -46.74 -4.26 -28.46
CA ALA A 222 -48.07 -3.71 -28.75
C ALA A 222 -48.15 -3.15 -30.18
N GLN A 223 -47.15 -2.38 -30.61
CA GLN A 223 -47.07 -1.82 -31.97
C GLN A 223 -46.97 -2.90 -33.05
N ALA A 224 -46.21 -3.98 -32.80
CA ALA A 224 -46.09 -5.09 -33.73
C ALA A 224 -47.42 -5.85 -33.87
N LEU A 225 -48.15 -6.05 -32.77
CA LEU A 225 -49.48 -6.68 -32.80
C LEU A 225 -50.53 -5.82 -33.51
N GLU A 226 -50.52 -4.51 -33.31
CA GLU A 226 -51.39 -3.58 -34.03
C GLU A 226 -51.08 -3.57 -35.54
N SER A 227 -49.79 -3.65 -35.89
CA SER A 227 -49.35 -3.76 -37.28
C SER A 227 -49.79 -5.09 -37.90
N GLU A 228 -49.73 -6.21 -37.17
CA GLU A 228 -50.21 -7.51 -37.64
C GLU A 228 -51.72 -7.45 -37.94
N GLN A 229 -52.51 -6.83 -37.07
CA GLN A 229 -53.95 -6.63 -37.31
C GLN A 229 -54.24 -5.77 -38.54
N THR A 230 -53.41 -4.76 -38.80
CA THR A 230 -53.54 -3.90 -39.98
C THR A 230 -53.23 -4.68 -41.26
N ILE A 231 -52.21 -5.54 -41.23
CA ILE A 231 -51.87 -6.42 -42.35
C ILE A 231 -52.97 -7.46 -42.60
N ASP A 232 -53.57 -8.03 -41.55
CA ASP A 232 -54.69 -8.98 -41.69
C ASP A 232 -55.91 -8.33 -42.39
N LYS A 233 -56.18 -7.06 -42.08
CA LYS A 233 -57.22 -6.28 -42.78
C LYS A 233 -56.84 -6.06 -44.25
N ALA A 234 -55.59 -5.71 -44.55
CA ALA A 234 -55.11 -5.53 -45.92
C ALA A 234 -55.20 -6.83 -46.73
N LEU A 235 -54.81 -7.96 -46.14
CA LEU A 235 -54.92 -9.28 -46.77
C LEU A 235 -56.38 -9.62 -47.11
N SER A 236 -57.30 -9.34 -46.19
CA SER A 236 -58.74 -9.52 -46.41
C SER A 236 -59.25 -8.63 -47.55
N GLN A 237 -58.79 -7.39 -47.64
CA GLN A 237 -59.13 -6.46 -48.73
C GLN A 237 -58.59 -6.92 -50.09
N PHE A 238 -57.38 -7.49 -50.14
CA PHE A 238 -56.84 -8.08 -51.38
C PHE A 238 -57.69 -9.24 -51.87
N VAL A 239 -58.11 -10.14 -50.98
CA VAL A 239 -59.00 -11.27 -51.31
C VAL A 239 -60.35 -10.77 -51.83
N GLU A 240 -60.94 -9.76 -51.18
CA GLU A 240 -62.21 -9.17 -51.64
C GLU A 240 -62.06 -8.50 -53.02
N ALA A 241 -60.99 -7.73 -53.21
CA ALA A 241 -60.69 -7.07 -54.48
C ALA A 241 -60.49 -8.09 -55.61
N GLN A 242 -59.73 -9.17 -55.37
CA GLN A 242 -59.53 -10.26 -56.31
C GLN A 242 -60.87 -10.88 -56.73
N SER A 243 -61.77 -11.16 -55.77
CA SER A 243 -63.11 -11.68 -56.07
C SER A 243 -63.94 -10.72 -56.94
N SER A 244 -63.75 -9.40 -56.76
CA SER A 244 -64.44 -8.37 -57.55
C SER A 244 -63.91 -8.33 -58.98
N PHE A 245 -62.59 -8.41 -59.15
CA PHE A 245 -61.96 -8.44 -60.47
C PHE A 245 -62.30 -9.71 -61.26
N GLU A 246 -62.45 -10.86 -60.60
CA GLU A 246 -62.97 -12.08 -61.24
C GLU A 246 -64.39 -11.90 -61.80
N ARG A 247 -65.25 -11.14 -61.09
CA ARG A 247 -66.59 -10.79 -61.62
C ARG A 247 -66.51 -9.85 -62.81
N VAL A 248 -65.58 -8.88 -62.79
CA VAL A 248 -65.33 -7.98 -63.92
C VAL A 248 -64.84 -8.76 -65.14
N GLN A 249 -63.86 -9.66 -64.98
CA GLN A 249 -63.39 -10.52 -66.08
C GLN A 249 -64.51 -11.36 -66.70
N LYS A 250 -65.40 -11.93 -65.88
CA LYS A 250 -66.59 -12.64 -66.40
C LYS A 250 -67.50 -11.71 -67.21
N GLY A 251 -67.75 -10.50 -66.74
CA GLY A 251 -68.53 -9.50 -67.45
C GLY A 251 -67.91 -9.08 -68.79
N VAL A 252 -66.60 -8.83 -68.80
CA VAL A 252 -65.82 -8.54 -70.02
C VAL A 252 -65.91 -9.69 -71.01
N SER A 253 -65.74 -10.93 -70.54
CA SER A 253 -65.88 -12.14 -71.37
C SER A 253 -67.27 -12.26 -72.00
N SER A 254 -68.35 -12.00 -71.25
CA SER A 254 -69.71 -11.97 -71.78
C SER A 254 -69.92 -10.87 -72.82
N ILE A 255 -69.38 -9.67 -72.58
CA ILE A 255 -69.44 -8.56 -73.55
C ILE A 255 -68.72 -8.94 -74.85
N THR A 256 -67.55 -9.57 -74.76
CA THR A 256 -66.80 -10.06 -75.92
C THR A 256 -67.64 -11.04 -76.75
N GLN A 257 -68.34 -11.98 -76.09
CA GLN A 257 -69.23 -12.94 -76.77
C GLN A 257 -70.39 -12.24 -77.50
N GLU A 258 -71.05 -11.29 -76.84
CA GLU A 258 -72.14 -10.50 -77.45
C GLU A 258 -71.64 -9.67 -78.64
N MET A 259 -70.42 -9.11 -78.58
CA MET A 259 -69.83 -8.39 -79.71
C MET A 259 -69.59 -9.29 -80.93
N TYR A 260 -69.15 -10.54 -80.72
CA TYR A 260 -69.03 -11.50 -81.81
C TYR A 260 -70.40 -11.82 -82.44
N ALA A 261 -71.43 -12.01 -81.61
CA ALA A 261 -72.79 -12.26 -82.10
C ALA A 261 -73.34 -11.07 -82.92
N ILE A 262 -73.12 -9.83 -82.47
CA ILE A 262 -73.49 -8.62 -83.22
C ILE A 262 -72.68 -8.53 -84.53
N GLY A 263 -71.39 -8.84 -84.51
CA GLY A 263 -70.55 -8.85 -85.71
C GLY A 263 -71.09 -9.80 -86.78
N GLU A 264 -71.50 -11.01 -86.39
CA GLU A 264 -72.13 -12.00 -87.28
C GLU A 264 -73.50 -11.53 -87.81
N LEU A 265 -74.29 -10.87 -86.96
CA LEU A 265 -75.57 -10.30 -87.36
C LEU A 265 -75.38 -9.17 -88.39
N VAL A 266 -74.42 -8.28 -88.17
CA VAL A 266 -74.06 -7.20 -89.11
C VAL A 266 -73.62 -7.80 -90.46
N ARG A 267 -72.81 -8.86 -90.46
CA ARG A 267 -72.41 -9.59 -91.68
C ARG A 267 -73.62 -10.15 -92.42
N THR A 268 -74.55 -10.77 -91.70
CA THR A 268 -75.78 -11.33 -92.28
C THR A 268 -76.66 -10.23 -92.91
N ILE A 269 -76.82 -9.08 -92.25
CA ILE A 269 -77.60 -7.96 -92.84
C ILE A 269 -76.87 -7.36 -94.05
N GLU A 270 -75.53 -7.29 -94.04
CA GLU A 270 -74.73 -6.84 -95.19
C GLU A 270 -74.98 -7.73 -96.41
N GLU A 271 -75.00 -9.06 -96.21
CA GLU A 271 -75.33 -10.05 -97.24
C GLU A 271 -76.77 -9.88 -97.77
N LEU A 272 -77.76 -9.74 -96.88
CA LEU A 272 -79.16 -9.51 -97.25
C LEU A 272 -79.35 -8.19 -98.01
N THR A 273 -78.65 -7.14 -97.60
CA THR A 273 -78.72 -5.81 -98.23
C THR A 273 -78.10 -5.85 -99.62
N ALA A 274 -76.97 -6.56 -99.80
CA ALA A 274 -76.36 -6.78 -101.10
C ALA A 274 -77.28 -7.55 -102.05
N GLN A 275 -77.95 -8.60 -101.56
CA GLN A 275 -78.97 -9.32 -102.33
C GLN A 275 -80.14 -8.43 -102.71
N THR A 276 -80.66 -7.63 -101.76
CA THR A 276 -81.77 -6.68 -101.99
C THR A 276 -81.38 -5.62 -103.03
N LYS A 277 -80.15 -5.11 -102.98
CA LYS A 277 -79.59 -4.18 -103.96
C LYS A 277 -79.55 -4.81 -105.35
N LEU A 278 -79.08 -6.05 -105.48
CA LEU A 278 -79.08 -6.79 -106.74
C LEU A 278 -80.49 -7.05 -107.27
N LEU A 279 -81.43 -7.45 -106.42
CA LEU A 279 -82.84 -7.63 -106.75
C LEU A 279 -83.46 -6.32 -107.27
N SER A 280 -83.23 -5.20 -106.59
CA SER A 280 -83.73 -3.88 -106.98
C SER A 280 -83.11 -3.39 -108.31
N LEU A 281 -81.85 -3.74 -108.57
CA LEU A 281 -81.18 -3.43 -109.83
C LEU A 281 -81.81 -4.22 -110.97
N ASN A 282 -82.02 -5.54 -110.79
CA ASN A 282 -82.69 -6.39 -111.77
C ASN A 282 -84.12 -5.91 -112.04
N ALA A 283 -84.87 -5.53 -111.00
CA ALA A 283 -86.21 -4.95 -111.13
C ALA A 283 -86.20 -3.61 -111.87
N SER A 284 -85.19 -2.75 -111.62
CA SER A 284 -85.04 -1.47 -112.33
C SER A 284 -84.74 -1.69 -113.82
N ILE A 285 -83.92 -2.68 -114.16
CA ILE A 285 -83.61 -3.07 -115.54
C ILE A 285 -84.87 -3.57 -116.25
N GLU A 286 -85.64 -4.46 -115.62
CA GLU A 286 -86.86 -5.02 -116.22
C GLU A 286 -87.96 -3.96 -116.36
N ALA A 287 -88.09 -3.06 -115.38
CA ALA A 287 -89.00 -1.91 -115.46
C ALA A 287 -88.63 -0.93 -116.59
N ALA A 288 -87.34 -0.70 -116.85
CA ALA A 288 -86.89 0.08 -118.00
C ALA A 288 -87.18 -0.63 -119.34
N ARG A 289 -87.16 -1.97 -119.34
CA ARG A 289 -87.45 -2.82 -120.51
C ARG A 289 -88.93 -2.80 -120.91
N ALA A 290 -89.83 -2.60 -119.96
CA ALA A 290 -91.28 -2.52 -120.16
C ALA A 290 -91.78 -1.15 -120.67
N GLY A 291 -90.90 -0.15 -120.84
CA GLY A 291 -91.26 1.15 -121.45
C GLY A 291 -92.21 2.01 -120.59
N GLU A 292 -93.26 2.59 -121.20
CA GLU A 292 -94.22 3.50 -120.53
C GLU A 292 -94.99 2.78 -119.39
N GLU A 293 -95.37 1.51 -119.57
CA GLU A 293 -96.09 0.69 -118.57
C GLU A 293 -95.23 0.35 -117.32
N GLY A 294 -93.90 0.40 -117.45
CA GLY A 294 -92.94 0.07 -116.39
C GLY A 294 -92.55 1.22 -115.48
N ARG A 295 -92.98 2.46 -115.76
CA ARG A 295 -92.54 3.68 -115.04
C ARG A 295 -92.78 3.63 -113.53
N GLY A 296 -93.95 3.15 -113.09
CA GLY A 296 -94.27 3.03 -111.67
C GLY A 296 -93.35 2.04 -110.93
N PHE A 297 -93.05 0.90 -111.57
CA PHE A 297 -92.12 -0.10 -111.05
C PHE A 297 -90.67 0.39 -111.03
N ALA A 298 -90.25 1.17 -112.02
CA ALA A 298 -88.90 1.74 -112.07
C ALA A 298 -88.64 2.71 -110.90
N VAL A 299 -89.64 3.52 -110.52
CA VAL A 299 -89.56 4.43 -109.37
C VAL A 299 -89.42 3.62 -108.06
N VAL A 300 -90.24 2.58 -107.87
CA VAL A 300 -90.16 1.72 -106.67
C VAL A 300 -88.82 0.98 -106.61
N ALA A 301 -88.34 0.42 -107.72
CA ALA A 301 -87.06 -0.28 -107.76
C ALA A 301 -85.86 0.65 -107.49
N SER A 302 -85.90 1.89 -107.99
CA SER A 302 -84.91 2.93 -107.67
C SER A 302 -84.94 3.33 -106.19
N GLU A 303 -86.13 3.41 -105.59
CA GLU A 303 -86.28 3.72 -104.16
C GLU A 303 -85.78 2.56 -103.27
N ILE A 304 -86.05 1.30 -103.63
CA ILE A 304 -85.49 0.12 -102.95
C ILE A 304 -83.96 0.10 -103.06
N LYS A 305 -83.40 0.46 -104.23
CA LYS A 305 -81.94 0.54 -104.42
C LYS A 305 -81.32 1.60 -103.51
N LYS A 306 -81.90 2.81 -103.46
CA LYS A 306 -81.45 3.87 -102.55
C LYS A 306 -81.57 3.45 -101.08
N LEU A 307 -82.62 2.72 -100.71
CA LEU A 307 -82.78 2.19 -99.36
C LEU A 307 -81.68 1.19 -99.03
N ALA A 308 -81.36 0.26 -99.94
CA ALA A 308 -80.27 -0.70 -99.77
C ALA A 308 -78.89 -0.02 -99.69
N ASP A 309 -78.66 1.04 -100.48
CA ASP A 309 -77.44 1.86 -100.39
C ASP A 309 -77.33 2.53 -99.01
N ARG A 310 -78.41 3.18 -98.52
CA ARG A 310 -78.46 3.78 -97.17
C ARG A 310 -78.27 2.76 -96.04
N THR A 311 -78.81 1.55 -96.20
CA THR A 311 -78.61 0.45 -95.24
C THR A 311 -77.16 -0.02 -95.24
N THR A 312 -76.52 -0.11 -96.41
CA THR A 312 -75.09 -0.46 -96.53
C THR A 312 -74.21 0.56 -95.81
N ASP A 313 -74.44 1.85 -96.05
CA ASP A 313 -73.69 2.93 -95.37
C ASP A 313 -73.89 2.85 -93.84
N SER A 314 -75.13 2.60 -93.39
CA SER A 314 -75.44 2.45 -91.96
C SER A 314 -74.73 1.22 -91.35
N LEU A 315 -74.65 0.10 -92.07
CA LEU A 315 -73.91 -1.09 -91.64
C LEU A 315 -72.40 -0.85 -91.55
N GLN A 316 -71.82 -0.06 -92.44
CA GLN A 316 -70.40 0.34 -92.34
C GLN A 316 -70.14 1.14 -91.06
N HIS A 317 -71.05 2.06 -90.71
CA HIS A 317 -70.96 2.80 -89.43
C HIS A 317 -71.07 1.87 -88.21
N ILE A 318 -71.99 0.89 -88.24
CA ILE A 318 -72.13 -0.11 -87.17
C ILE A 318 -70.86 -0.97 -87.07
N LYS A 319 -70.33 -1.47 -88.19
CA LYS A 319 -69.10 -2.29 -88.24
C LYS A 319 -67.90 -1.54 -87.66
N LYS A 320 -67.75 -0.25 -87.99
CA LYS A 320 -66.70 0.60 -87.38
C LYS A 320 -66.90 0.74 -85.86
N SER A 321 -68.14 0.87 -85.41
CA SER A 321 -68.47 1.00 -83.98
C SER A 321 -68.21 -0.31 -83.23
N VAL A 322 -68.60 -1.46 -83.79
CA VAL A 322 -68.31 -2.80 -83.23
C VAL A 322 -66.80 -3.04 -83.17
N GLY A 323 -66.04 -2.67 -84.20
CA GLY A 323 -64.58 -2.79 -84.19
C GLY A 323 -63.90 -1.88 -83.14
N ALA A 324 -64.39 -0.65 -82.97
CA ALA A 324 -63.90 0.25 -81.93
C ALA A 324 -64.22 -0.27 -80.52
N PHE A 325 -65.44 -0.81 -80.33
CA PHE A 325 -65.86 -1.39 -79.07
C PHE A 325 -65.09 -2.67 -78.74
N GLY A 326 -64.82 -3.51 -79.74
CA GLY A 326 -63.98 -4.70 -79.58
C GLY A 326 -62.56 -4.37 -79.08
N LYS A 327 -61.93 -3.32 -79.62
CA LYS A 327 -60.64 -2.83 -79.10
C LYS A 327 -60.73 -2.36 -77.65
N LEU A 328 -61.77 -1.61 -77.30
CA LEU A 328 -61.97 -1.13 -75.93
C LEU A 328 -62.13 -2.30 -74.94
N VAL A 329 -62.83 -3.36 -75.34
CA VAL A 329 -63.01 -4.57 -74.54
C VAL A 329 -61.69 -5.34 -74.38
N GLU A 330 -60.89 -5.46 -75.45
CA GLU A 330 -59.55 -6.07 -75.40
C GLU A 330 -58.59 -5.29 -74.47
N ASP A 331 -58.60 -3.96 -74.56
CA ASP A 331 -57.83 -3.11 -73.66
C ASP A 331 -58.29 -3.26 -72.20
N THR A 332 -59.60 -3.30 -71.97
CA THR A 332 -60.18 -3.50 -70.63
C THR A 332 -59.79 -4.88 -70.06
N ASP A 333 -59.85 -5.95 -70.86
CA ASP A 333 -59.46 -7.30 -70.43
C ASP A 333 -57.99 -7.33 -69.96
N ARG A 334 -57.10 -6.72 -70.75
CA ARG A 334 -55.68 -6.59 -70.42
C ARG A 334 -55.44 -5.83 -69.11
N GLU A 335 -56.09 -4.68 -68.93
CA GLU A 335 -56.00 -3.92 -67.67
C GLU A 335 -56.50 -4.75 -66.48
N THR A 336 -57.61 -5.48 -66.67
CA THR A 336 -58.22 -6.32 -65.61
C THR A 336 -57.29 -7.47 -65.21
N GLN A 337 -56.62 -8.12 -66.16
CA GLN A 337 -55.61 -9.15 -65.89
C GLN A 337 -54.40 -8.59 -65.14
N GLN A 338 -53.92 -7.41 -65.53
CA GLN A 338 -52.81 -6.75 -64.85
C GLN A 338 -53.16 -6.38 -63.41
N PHE A 339 -54.38 -5.91 -63.16
CA PHE A 339 -54.87 -5.65 -61.80
C PHE A 339 -54.95 -6.92 -60.95
N ALA A 340 -55.41 -8.05 -61.50
CA ALA A 340 -55.45 -9.32 -60.78
C ALA A 340 -54.05 -9.79 -60.34
N TRP A 341 -53.04 -9.57 -61.20
CA TRP A 341 -51.65 -9.83 -60.85
C TRP A 341 -51.18 -8.93 -59.69
N PHE A 342 -51.44 -7.61 -59.75
CA PHE A 342 -51.09 -6.68 -58.67
C PHE A 342 -51.74 -7.04 -57.32
N MET A 343 -52.97 -7.55 -57.33
CA MET A 343 -53.63 -8.01 -56.08
C MET A 343 -52.95 -9.25 -55.50
N THR A 344 -52.56 -10.20 -56.34
CA THR A 344 -51.85 -11.41 -55.90
C THR A 344 -50.48 -11.05 -55.31
N GLU A 345 -49.74 -10.17 -55.99
CA GLU A 345 -48.46 -9.69 -55.51
C GLU A 345 -48.61 -8.89 -54.20
N GLY A 346 -49.60 -7.99 -54.11
CA GLY A 346 -49.89 -7.24 -52.89
C GLY A 346 -50.24 -8.12 -51.69
N ALA A 347 -51.01 -9.19 -51.91
CA ALA A 347 -51.30 -10.20 -50.90
C ALA A 347 -50.03 -10.94 -50.47
N HIS A 348 -49.17 -11.34 -51.42
CA HIS A 348 -47.91 -12.01 -51.12
C HIS A 348 -46.97 -11.13 -50.28
N GLN A 349 -46.79 -9.85 -50.66
CA GLN A 349 -45.98 -8.90 -49.89
C GLN A 349 -46.54 -8.66 -48.48
N SER A 350 -47.86 -8.66 -48.33
CA SER A 350 -48.51 -8.54 -47.02
C SER A 350 -48.22 -9.74 -46.12
N GLU A 351 -48.23 -10.95 -46.66
CA GLU A 351 -47.88 -12.16 -45.91
C GLU A 351 -46.41 -12.15 -45.45
N LEU A 352 -45.47 -11.71 -46.32
CA LEU A 352 -44.07 -11.55 -45.94
C LEU A 352 -43.88 -10.51 -44.82
N ALA A 353 -44.61 -9.39 -44.90
CA ALA A 353 -44.58 -8.37 -43.84
C ALA A 353 -45.13 -8.92 -42.51
N LYS A 354 -46.17 -9.76 -42.56
CA LYS A 354 -46.73 -10.46 -41.39
C LYS A 354 -45.72 -11.41 -40.75
N GLU A 355 -45.02 -12.21 -41.55
CA GLU A 355 -43.95 -13.10 -41.07
C GLU A 355 -42.82 -12.30 -40.41
N GLY A 356 -42.41 -11.18 -41.01
CA GLY A 356 -41.43 -10.26 -40.42
C GLY A 356 -41.84 -9.73 -39.05
N LEU A 357 -43.10 -9.32 -38.87
CA LEU A 357 -43.62 -8.87 -37.57
C LEU A 357 -43.61 -9.98 -36.51
N ARG A 358 -43.94 -11.22 -36.89
CA ARG A 358 -43.85 -12.37 -35.97
C ARG A 358 -42.41 -12.64 -35.55
N GLY A 359 -41.46 -12.48 -36.46
CA GLY A 359 -40.03 -12.52 -36.15
C GLY A 359 -39.62 -11.45 -35.14
N ILE A 360 -40.11 -10.22 -35.30
CA ILE A 360 -39.86 -9.12 -34.35
C ILE A 360 -40.41 -9.46 -32.96
N VAL A 361 -41.67 -9.93 -32.86
CA VAL A 361 -42.28 -10.31 -31.57
C VAL A 361 -41.49 -11.45 -30.90
N SER A 362 -41.02 -12.43 -31.67
CA SER A 362 -40.18 -13.52 -31.14
C SER A 362 -38.85 -13.00 -30.58
N ASN A 363 -38.18 -12.09 -31.28
CA ASN A 363 -36.92 -11.50 -30.82
C ASN A 363 -37.11 -10.65 -29.56
N ILE A 364 -38.24 -9.94 -29.45
CA ILE A 364 -38.56 -9.18 -28.24
C ILE A 364 -38.76 -10.10 -27.04
N LYS A 365 -39.42 -11.24 -27.21
CA LYS A 365 -39.55 -12.24 -26.13
C LYS A 365 -38.18 -12.73 -25.65
N GLY A 366 -37.28 -13.09 -26.56
CA GLY A 366 -35.91 -13.46 -26.16
C GLY A 366 -35.18 -12.32 -25.45
N SER A 367 -35.40 -11.08 -25.87
CA SER A 367 -34.82 -9.92 -25.20
C SER A 367 -35.45 -9.63 -23.82
N GLN A 368 -36.70 -10.03 -23.58
CA GLN A 368 -37.33 -9.96 -22.26
C GLN A 368 -36.65 -10.94 -21.29
N ASP A 369 -36.37 -12.16 -21.74
CA ASP A 369 -35.63 -13.16 -20.96
C ASP A 369 -34.23 -12.63 -20.57
N ASP A 370 -33.52 -11.99 -21.51
CA ASP A 370 -32.22 -11.36 -21.24
C ASP A 370 -32.32 -10.24 -20.19
N VAL A 371 -33.37 -9.41 -20.26
CA VAL A 371 -33.61 -8.32 -19.31
C VAL A 371 -33.91 -8.86 -17.90
N GLU A 372 -34.67 -9.95 -17.77
CA GLU A 372 -34.89 -10.63 -16.49
C GLU A 372 -33.58 -11.16 -15.90
N MET A 373 -32.70 -11.74 -16.73
CA MET A 373 -31.39 -12.21 -16.28
C MET A 373 -30.50 -11.05 -15.82
N ILE A 374 -30.50 -9.92 -16.53
CA ILE A 374 -29.75 -8.71 -16.13
C ILE A 374 -30.29 -8.15 -14.82
N ALA A 375 -31.61 -8.15 -14.61
CA ALA A 375 -32.22 -7.70 -13.35
C ALA A 375 -31.74 -8.55 -12.17
N ALA A 376 -31.80 -9.88 -12.30
CA ALA A 376 -31.33 -10.80 -11.27
C ALA A 376 -29.83 -10.59 -10.95
N ALA A 377 -29.01 -10.41 -11.98
CA ALA A 377 -27.58 -10.14 -11.81
C ALA A 377 -27.32 -8.80 -11.09
N ALA A 378 -28.11 -7.76 -11.39
CA ALA A 378 -27.98 -6.46 -10.73
C ALA A 378 -28.38 -6.52 -9.25
N GLU A 379 -29.42 -7.30 -8.90
CA GLU A 379 -29.82 -7.54 -7.52
C GLU A 379 -28.73 -8.31 -6.75
N GLU A 380 -28.18 -9.37 -7.33
CA GLU A 380 -27.08 -10.15 -6.74
C GLU A 380 -25.84 -9.28 -6.54
N GLN A 381 -25.51 -8.45 -7.54
CA GLN A 381 -24.39 -7.52 -7.46
C GLN A 381 -24.56 -6.50 -6.33
N THR A 382 -25.78 -5.99 -6.13
CA THR A 382 -26.11 -5.05 -5.04
C THR A 382 -25.98 -5.71 -3.66
N ALA A 383 -26.44 -6.96 -3.53
CA ALA A 383 -26.29 -7.71 -2.29
C ALA A 383 -24.80 -7.99 -1.97
N ALA A 384 -24.02 -8.39 -2.98
CA ALA A 384 -22.60 -8.65 -2.84
C ALA A 384 -21.80 -7.38 -2.50
N THR A 385 -22.10 -6.23 -3.11
CA THR A 385 -21.42 -4.97 -2.78
C THR A 385 -21.76 -4.48 -1.37
N THR A 386 -22.99 -4.67 -0.92
CA THR A 386 -23.40 -4.35 0.45
C THR A 386 -22.58 -5.14 1.48
N ASP A 387 -22.41 -6.45 1.27
CA ASP A 387 -21.56 -7.31 2.11
C ASP A 387 -20.09 -6.87 2.07
N LEU A 388 -19.57 -6.46 0.90
CA LEU A 388 -18.21 -5.91 0.78
C LEU A 388 -18.04 -4.61 1.57
N ILE A 389 -19.00 -3.69 1.52
CA ILE A 389 -18.96 -2.44 2.27
C ILE A 389 -18.91 -2.71 3.78
N GLU A 390 -19.71 -3.66 4.27
CA GLU A 390 -19.71 -4.06 5.67
C GLU A 390 -18.36 -4.69 6.07
N ARG A 391 -17.84 -5.60 5.24
CA ARG A 391 -16.52 -6.22 5.46
C ARG A 391 -15.39 -5.19 5.49
N PHE A 392 -15.37 -4.22 4.58
CA PHE A 392 -14.32 -3.19 4.56
C PHE A 392 -14.46 -2.21 5.73
N THR A 393 -15.67 -1.97 6.21
CA THR A 393 -15.90 -1.22 7.45
C THR A 393 -15.28 -1.96 8.64
N MET A 394 -15.63 -3.23 8.81
CA MET A 394 -15.03 -4.06 9.87
C MET A 394 -13.51 -4.21 9.72
N TYR A 395 -12.99 -4.29 8.49
CA TYR A 395 -11.56 -4.41 8.23
C TYR A 395 -10.82 -3.13 8.63
N THR A 396 -11.40 -1.97 8.32
CA THR A 396 -10.87 -0.66 8.73
C THR A 396 -10.81 -0.55 10.25
N GLU A 397 -11.90 -0.92 10.95
CA GLU A 397 -11.94 -0.94 12.42
C GLU A 397 -10.87 -1.86 13.03
N LYS A 398 -10.67 -3.06 12.45
CA LYS A 398 -9.63 -3.98 12.90
C LYS A 398 -8.22 -3.42 12.67
N LEU A 399 -7.97 -2.80 11.53
CA LEU A 399 -6.67 -2.19 11.25
C LEU A 399 -6.38 -0.99 12.16
N GLU A 400 -7.40 -0.18 12.47
CA GLU A 400 -7.28 0.89 13.45
C GLU A 400 -6.98 0.35 14.86
N ALA A 401 -7.61 -0.77 15.25
CA ALA A 401 -7.30 -1.46 16.49
C ALA A 401 -5.85 -2.01 16.53
N VAL A 402 -5.36 -2.57 15.42
CA VAL A 402 -3.96 -3.00 15.27
C VAL A 402 -3.02 -1.80 15.37
N GLN A 403 -3.33 -0.69 14.71
CA GLN A 403 -2.54 0.55 14.78
C GLN A 403 -2.46 1.08 16.22
N ASN A 404 -3.57 1.05 16.96
CA ASN A 404 -3.60 1.48 18.36
C ASN A 404 -2.80 0.54 19.27
N THR A 405 -2.94 -0.77 19.09
CA THR A 405 -2.16 -1.78 19.82
C THR A 405 -0.67 -1.60 19.57
N PHE A 406 -0.30 -1.36 18.31
CA PHE A 406 1.07 -1.09 17.92
C PHE A 406 1.62 0.20 18.57
N ARG A 407 0.83 1.29 18.62
CA ARG A 407 1.23 2.52 19.31
C ARG A 407 1.47 2.30 20.81
N LEU A 408 0.62 1.50 21.46
CA LEU A 408 0.80 1.14 22.88
C LEU A 408 2.06 0.31 23.08
N PHE A 409 2.28 -0.70 22.23
CA PHE A 409 3.49 -1.52 22.27
C PHE A 409 4.78 -0.69 22.09
N ALA A 410 4.78 0.22 21.12
CA ALA A 410 5.91 1.14 20.90
C ALA A 410 6.17 2.05 22.11
N ARG A 411 5.10 2.50 22.79
CA ARG A 411 5.20 3.28 24.02
C ARG A 411 5.79 2.45 25.17
N ASP A 412 5.32 1.22 25.35
CA ASP A 412 5.80 0.33 26.42
C ASP A 412 7.29 -0.01 26.24
N ILE A 413 7.72 -0.28 24.99
CA ILE A 413 9.13 -0.45 24.64
C ILE A 413 9.93 0.80 25.02
N TRP A 414 9.43 1.98 24.64
CA TRP A 414 10.11 3.24 24.95
C TRP A 414 10.26 3.47 26.45
N GLU A 415 9.21 3.24 27.24
CA GLU A 415 9.28 3.41 28.69
C GLU A 415 10.30 2.48 29.34
N GLY A 416 10.35 1.22 28.91
CA GLY A 416 11.36 0.26 29.34
C GLY A 416 12.78 0.67 28.95
N LEU A 417 13.00 1.04 27.68
CA LEU A 417 14.30 1.47 27.18
C LEU A 417 14.79 2.75 27.83
N LYS A 418 13.89 3.71 28.10
CA LYS A 418 14.20 4.95 28.79
C LYS A 418 14.74 4.70 30.20
N ALA A 419 14.16 3.74 30.93
CA ALA A 419 14.64 3.39 32.27
C ALA A 419 16.05 2.76 32.24
N ILE A 420 16.32 1.90 31.25
CA ILE A 420 17.64 1.29 31.06
C ILE A 420 18.66 2.34 30.61
N ASP A 421 18.31 3.20 29.65
CA ASP A 421 19.20 4.25 29.17
C ASP A 421 19.54 5.26 30.28
N ALA A 422 18.60 5.60 31.16
CA ALA A 422 18.88 6.43 32.34
C ALA A 422 19.96 5.80 33.25
N ARG A 423 19.90 4.48 33.48
CA ARG A 423 20.92 3.76 34.26
C ARG A 423 22.24 3.63 33.54
N ARG A 424 22.21 3.44 32.22
CA ARG A 424 23.40 3.46 31.38
C ARG A 424 24.10 4.82 31.46
N VAL A 425 23.37 5.93 31.35
CA VAL A 425 23.92 7.29 31.46
C VAL A 425 24.60 7.50 32.81
N GLU A 426 23.93 7.16 33.91
CA GLU A 426 24.47 7.25 35.27
C GLU A 426 25.75 6.42 35.44
N LEU A 427 25.79 5.21 34.87
CA LEU A 427 26.96 4.34 34.92
C LEU A 427 28.13 4.95 34.13
N VAL A 428 27.90 5.42 32.90
CA VAL A 428 28.94 6.00 32.04
C VAL A 428 29.52 7.28 32.64
N GLU A 429 28.70 8.12 33.27
CA GLU A 429 29.17 9.36 33.91
C GLU A 429 30.06 9.10 35.13
N ASN A 430 29.80 8.02 35.87
CA ASN A 430 30.57 7.60 37.03
C ASN A 430 31.72 6.62 36.70
N THR A 431 32.06 6.46 35.42
CA THR A 431 33.10 5.54 34.94
C THR A 431 34.19 6.29 34.18
N THR A 432 35.44 6.00 34.52
CA THR A 432 36.63 6.49 33.82
C THR A 432 36.86 5.66 32.57
N LEU A 433 36.35 6.16 31.45
CA LEU A 433 36.46 5.54 30.13
C LEU A 433 37.53 6.22 29.27
N VAL A 434 38.29 5.40 28.54
CA VAL A 434 39.17 5.88 27.48
C VAL A 434 38.35 6.47 26.33
N LEU A 435 38.96 7.36 25.55
CA LEU A 435 38.28 8.07 24.46
C LEU A 435 37.56 7.13 23.46
N ALA A 436 38.17 5.99 23.12
CA ALA A 436 37.57 5.00 22.23
C ALA A 436 36.27 4.39 22.77
N ASP A 437 36.21 4.10 24.08
CA ASP A 437 34.99 3.58 24.71
C ASP A 437 33.91 4.66 24.80
N ARG A 438 34.29 5.91 25.07
CA ARG A 438 33.35 7.05 25.04
C ARG A 438 32.70 7.22 23.66
N LEU A 439 33.44 7.02 22.58
CA LEU A 439 32.88 7.02 21.22
C LEU A 439 31.91 5.87 20.97
N ARG A 440 32.19 4.66 21.50
CA ARG A 440 31.24 3.54 21.42
C ARG A 440 29.90 3.88 22.07
N PHE A 441 29.94 4.59 23.20
CA PHE A 441 28.72 5.07 23.85
C PHE A 441 28.01 6.19 23.07
N ALA A 442 28.68 6.93 22.18
CA ALA A 442 27.99 7.90 21.34
C ALA A 442 27.02 7.24 20.34
N ILE A 443 27.28 6.00 19.90
CA ILE A 443 26.39 5.23 19.00
C ILE A 443 24.99 5.08 19.62
N LEU A 444 24.92 4.38 20.76
CA LEU A 444 24.14 4.81 21.93
C LEU A 444 23.09 5.90 21.74
N ASP A 445 23.61 7.09 22.00
CA ASP A 445 22.88 8.32 22.19
C ASP A 445 22.18 8.76 20.90
N HIS A 446 22.82 8.52 19.76
CA HIS A 446 22.29 8.89 18.46
C HIS A 446 21.22 7.90 17.99
N LEU A 447 21.34 6.63 18.39
CA LEU A 447 20.27 5.64 18.18
C LEU A 447 19.05 5.94 19.07
N VAL A 448 19.25 6.35 20.32
CA VAL A 448 18.16 6.84 21.20
C VAL A 448 17.53 8.11 20.62
N PHE A 449 18.35 9.04 20.11
CA PHE A 449 17.89 10.25 19.43
C PHE A 449 17.02 9.89 18.22
N ARG A 450 17.50 8.97 17.36
CA ARG A 450 16.79 8.50 16.17
C ARG A 450 15.44 7.90 16.54
N PHE A 451 15.43 6.99 17.52
CA PHE A 451 14.21 6.33 18.03
C PHE A 451 13.15 7.34 18.49
N ARG A 452 13.54 8.45 19.15
CA ARG A 452 12.60 9.53 19.54
C ARG A 452 11.96 10.21 18.32
N VAL A 453 12.74 10.44 17.27
CA VAL A 453 12.22 10.97 16.00
C VAL A 453 11.22 9.99 15.39
N ASP A 454 11.55 8.70 15.35
CA ASP A 454 10.68 7.63 14.85
C ASP A 454 9.35 7.57 15.60
N LEU A 455 9.37 7.51 16.92
CA LEU A 455 8.15 7.52 17.73
C LEU A 455 7.29 8.77 17.54
N THR A 456 7.91 9.91 17.23
CA THR A 456 7.19 11.15 16.93
C THR A 456 6.49 11.09 15.57
N VAL A 457 7.19 10.56 14.55
CA VAL A 457 6.63 10.28 13.22
C VAL A 457 5.42 9.35 13.33
N LEU A 458 5.53 8.31 14.15
CA LEU A 458 4.47 7.34 14.41
C LEU A 458 3.31 7.88 15.27
N GLY A 459 3.46 9.08 15.84
CA GLY A 459 2.48 9.69 16.74
C GLY A 459 2.32 8.95 18.06
N VAL A 460 3.33 8.20 18.49
CA VAL A 460 3.37 7.51 19.78
C VAL A 460 3.69 8.51 20.90
N MET A 461 4.52 9.50 20.60
CA MET A 461 4.92 10.58 21.51
C MET A 461 4.89 11.96 20.84
N ASP A 462 4.83 12.99 21.69
CA ASP A 462 5.04 14.39 21.32
C ASP A 462 6.43 14.79 21.79
N GLU A 463 7.37 14.86 20.86
CA GLU A 463 8.73 15.33 21.12
C GLU A 463 8.84 16.84 20.85
N ASP A 464 9.56 17.53 21.71
CA ASP A 464 9.82 18.96 21.57
C ASP A 464 11.12 19.13 20.76
N PRO A 465 11.10 19.82 19.60
CA PRO A 465 12.30 20.05 18.79
C PRO A 465 13.47 20.62 19.61
N GLU A 466 13.20 21.49 20.58
CA GLU A 466 14.24 22.11 21.42
C GLU A 466 14.82 21.11 22.44
N ARG A 467 14.04 20.11 22.88
CA ARG A 467 14.49 19.06 23.81
C ARG A 467 15.14 17.87 23.13
N LEU A 468 15.03 17.75 21.81
CA LEU A 468 15.69 16.69 21.05
C LEU A 468 17.22 16.87 21.10
N GLY A 469 17.69 18.12 21.26
CA GLY A 469 19.10 18.49 21.42
C GLY A 469 19.80 18.70 20.09
N ASP A 470 20.80 19.58 20.08
CA ASP A 470 21.64 19.88 18.92
C ASP A 470 23.00 19.16 18.98
N ALA A 471 23.71 19.17 17.86
CA ALA A 471 25.00 18.48 17.71
C ALA A 471 26.09 19.05 18.62
N ASP A 472 26.06 20.34 18.95
CA ASP A 472 27.12 21.00 19.72
C ASP A 472 26.97 20.72 21.23
N HIS A 473 25.72 20.62 21.71
CA HIS A 473 25.42 20.40 23.13
C HIS A 473 25.24 18.91 23.50
N CYS A 474 25.23 18.00 22.52
CA CYS A 474 25.18 16.57 22.77
C CYS A 474 26.48 16.05 23.41
N ARG A 475 26.47 14.83 23.97
CA ARG A 475 27.65 14.24 24.62
C ARG A 475 28.84 14.07 23.67
N LEU A 476 28.57 13.69 22.42
CA LEU A 476 29.61 13.56 21.39
C LEU A 476 30.18 14.92 20.98
N GLY A 477 29.33 15.94 20.77
CA GLY A 477 29.76 17.30 20.47
C GLY A 477 30.69 17.87 21.53
N LYS A 478 30.29 17.77 22.81
CA LYS A 478 31.12 18.16 23.96
C LYS A 478 32.43 17.37 24.05
N LEU A 479 32.43 16.09 23.64
CA LEU A 479 33.62 15.25 23.63
C LEU A 479 34.59 15.68 22.51
N ILE A 480 34.06 15.96 21.32
CA ILE A 480 34.83 16.45 20.17
C ILE A 480 35.46 17.81 20.51
N ASP A 481 34.69 18.73 21.09
CA ASP A 481 35.18 20.06 21.51
C ASP A 481 36.30 19.96 22.55
N ARG A 482 36.12 19.10 23.56
CA ARG A 482 37.13 18.88 24.62
C ARG A 482 38.46 18.30 24.10
N TYR A 483 38.41 17.44 23.10
CA TYR A 483 39.59 16.74 22.55
C TYR A 483 39.85 17.10 21.08
N GLN A 484 39.61 18.36 20.71
CA GLN A 484 39.63 18.82 19.33
C GLN A 484 40.95 18.50 18.60
N ASP A 485 42.10 18.67 19.27
CA ASP A 485 43.43 18.40 18.71
C ASP A 485 43.60 16.92 18.33
N VAL A 486 43.01 16.01 19.12
CA VAL A 486 43.05 14.56 18.85
C VAL A 486 42.14 14.23 17.68
N PHE A 487 40.90 14.71 17.72
CA PHE A 487 39.90 14.40 16.69
C PHE A 487 40.30 14.94 15.32
N THR A 488 40.75 16.18 15.22
CA THR A 488 41.17 16.80 13.94
C THR A 488 42.34 16.07 13.26
N SER A 489 43.12 15.30 14.01
CA SER A 489 44.21 14.46 13.47
C SER A 489 43.73 13.15 12.85
N LEU A 490 42.49 12.72 13.13
CA LEU A 490 41.93 11.45 12.65
C LEU A 490 41.39 11.60 11.22
N PRO A 491 41.76 10.73 10.26
CA PRO A 491 41.21 10.74 8.91
C PRO A 491 39.67 10.67 8.84
N CYS A 492 39.02 10.02 9.81
CA CYS A 492 37.56 9.90 9.87
C CYS A 492 36.83 11.19 10.29
N TYR A 493 37.54 12.21 10.78
CA TYR A 493 36.97 13.32 11.52
C TYR A 493 35.96 14.16 10.73
N HIS A 494 36.30 14.55 9.49
CA HIS A 494 35.41 15.36 8.68
C HIS A 494 34.09 14.64 8.39
N THR A 495 34.16 13.36 8.02
CA THR A 495 32.96 12.53 7.82
C THR A 495 32.15 12.39 9.11
N LEU A 496 32.81 12.26 10.26
CA LEU A 496 32.14 12.16 11.56
C LEU A 496 31.40 13.46 11.89
N GLN A 497 32.07 14.60 11.73
CA GLN A 497 31.52 15.92 12.01
C GLN A 497 30.31 16.21 11.12
N ASP A 498 30.43 15.94 9.82
CA ASP A 498 29.37 16.19 8.84
C ASP A 498 28.15 15.29 9.10
N SER A 499 28.36 13.98 9.25
CA SER A 499 27.27 13.03 9.49
C SER A 499 26.59 13.27 10.85
N HIS A 500 27.35 13.60 11.89
CA HIS A 500 26.83 13.95 13.21
C HIS A 500 25.93 15.19 13.16
N ALA A 501 26.41 16.30 12.59
CA ALA A 501 25.64 17.52 12.46
C ALA A 501 24.36 17.30 11.64
N ARG A 502 24.46 16.49 10.56
CA ARG A 502 23.35 16.20 9.67
C ARG A 502 22.25 15.37 10.33
N ILE A 503 22.57 14.40 11.21
CA ILE A 503 21.57 13.64 11.99
C ILE A 503 20.71 14.58 12.84
N HIS A 504 21.35 15.47 13.60
CA HIS A 504 20.65 16.42 14.46
C HIS A 504 19.76 17.37 13.65
N GLN A 505 20.30 17.92 12.55
CA GLN A 505 19.56 18.82 11.68
C GLN A 505 18.31 18.16 11.06
N LEU A 506 18.45 16.94 10.53
CA LEU A 506 17.35 16.20 9.94
C LEU A 506 16.31 15.80 10.98
N GLY A 507 16.74 15.25 12.13
CA GLY A 507 15.84 14.85 13.21
C GLY A 507 15.01 16.02 13.75
N GLN A 508 15.65 17.16 14.05
CA GLN A 508 14.95 18.37 14.48
C GLN A 508 14.00 18.90 13.41
N GLY A 509 14.44 18.89 12.14
CA GLY A 509 13.61 19.33 11.01
C GLY A 509 12.32 18.50 10.86
N ILE A 510 12.43 17.17 10.99
CA ILE A 510 11.29 16.25 10.92
C ILE A 510 10.32 16.52 12.07
N VAL A 511 10.80 16.55 13.32
CA VAL A 511 9.96 16.79 14.51
C VAL A 511 9.28 18.17 14.43
N GLN A 512 10.03 19.22 14.04
CA GLN A 512 9.48 20.56 13.87
C GLN A 512 8.40 20.60 12.78
N GLY A 513 8.61 19.91 11.66
CA GLY A 513 7.62 19.80 10.58
C GLY A 513 6.31 19.16 11.06
N ILE A 514 6.41 18.09 11.86
CA ILE A 514 5.24 17.39 12.43
C ILE A 514 4.48 18.31 13.40
N VAL A 515 5.18 18.98 14.31
CA VAL A 515 4.58 19.89 15.29
C VAL A 515 3.84 21.04 14.59
N LEU A 516 4.47 21.67 13.59
CA LEU A 516 3.85 22.74 12.81
C LEU A 516 2.61 22.25 12.04
N ASN A 517 2.67 21.04 11.48
CA ASN A 517 1.52 20.47 10.78
C ASN A 517 0.34 20.19 11.73
N ARG A 518 0.61 19.62 12.91
CA ARG A 518 -0.41 19.42 13.96
C ARG A 518 -1.05 20.75 14.38
N GLN A 519 -0.27 21.81 14.55
CA GLN A 519 -0.76 23.15 14.88
C GLN A 519 -1.63 23.76 13.75
N LYS A 520 -1.26 23.56 12.48
CA LYS A 520 -2.07 23.97 11.32
C LYS A 520 -3.42 23.25 11.29
N VAL A 521 -3.42 21.93 11.47
CA VAL A 521 -4.67 21.13 11.51
C VAL A 521 -5.55 21.54 12.70
N ALA A 522 -4.95 21.79 13.86
CA ALA A 522 -5.67 22.24 15.05
C ALA A 522 -6.27 23.66 14.90
N SER A 523 -5.59 24.57 14.21
CA SER A 523 -6.11 25.91 13.93
C SER A 523 -7.21 25.91 12.85
N GLN A 524 -7.19 24.95 11.92
CA GLN A 524 -8.26 24.75 10.93
C GLN A 524 -9.52 24.09 11.52
N LYS A 525 -9.39 23.29 12.58
CA LYS A 525 -10.53 22.64 13.27
C LYS A 525 -11.27 23.55 14.27
N ARG A 526 -10.82 24.79 14.52
CA ARG A 526 -11.55 25.74 15.38
C ARG A 526 -12.74 26.35 14.64
N PRO A 527 -13.97 26.34 15.21
CA PRO A 527 -15.13 26.96 14.58
C PRO A 527 -14.91 28.47 14.41
N SER A 528 -15.23 28.94 13.22
CA SER A 528 -14.99 30.28 12.69
C SER A 528 -15.75 31.39 13.45
N ARG A 529 -15.03 32.14 14.27
CA ARG A 529 -15.32 33.56 14.56
C ARG A 529 -14.01 34.30 14.74
N LEU A 530 -13.43 34.76 13.63
CA LEU A 530 -12.35 35.76 13.46
C LEU A 530 -11.44 35.28 12.32
N ARG A 531 -11.87 35.57 11.08
CA ARG A 531 -11.01 35.46 9.90
C ARG A 531 -11.06 36.80 9.19
N VAL A 532 -10.35 37.78 9.74
CA VAL A 532 -9.96 39.01 9.03
C VAL A 532 -8.54 39.34 9.51
N GLN A 533 -7.62 39.51 8.55
CA GLN A 533 -6.18 39.80 8.68
C GLN A 533 -5.29 38.59 9.03
N ASP A 534 -4.87 37.83 8.00
CA ASP A 534 -3.53 37.21 7.96
C ASP A 534 -3.18 36.65 6.57
N THR A 535 -3.53 37.36 5.50
CA THR A 535 -3.22 36.95 4.11
C THR A 535 -1.86 37.43 3.60
N ALA A 536 -1.03 38.06 4.43
CA ALA A 536 0.30 38.54 4.03
C ALA A 536 1.48 37.68 4.53
N LEU A 537 1.25 36.79 5.51
CA LEU A 537 2.30 35.94 6.10
C LEU A 537 2.37 34.52 5.49
N SER A 538 1.35 34.06 4.74
CA SER A 538 1.37 32.72 4.14
C SER A 538 2.22 32.66 2.85
N ALA A 539 2.24 33.72 2.04
CA ALA A 539 2.90 33.71 0.73
C ALA A 539 4.45 33.74 0.79
N THR A 540 5.02 34.33 1.85
CA THR A 540 6.47 34.32 2.09
C THR A 540 6.96 33.04 2.77
N HIS A 541 6.07 32.30 3.43
CA HIS A 541 6.38 31.00 4.06
C HIS A 541 6.20 29.82 3.10
N GLU A 542 5.21 29.89 2.19
CA GLU A 542 4.99 28.90 1.12
C GLU A 542 6.15 28.86 0.11
N ARG A 543 6.79 30.00 -0.19
CA ARG A 543 8.00 30.03 -1.03
C ARG A 543 9.25 29.45 -0.38
N ARG A 544 9.30 29.27 0.95
CA ARG A 544 10.42 28.59 1.64
C ARG A 544 10.21 27.09 1.83
N LEU A 545 9.00 26.58 1.57
CA LEU A 545 8.66 25.16 1.66
C LEU A 545 8.85 24.42 0.32
N GLN A 546 8.99 25.14 -0.79
CA GLN A 546 9.18 24.56 -2.13
C GLN A 546 10.59 23.96 -2.39
N ASP A 547 11.57 24.23 -1.51
CA ASP A 547 12.94 23.69 -1.59
C ASP A 547 13.28 22.67 -0.48
N ARG A 548 12.29 22.25 0.32
CA ARG A 548 12.52 21.23 1.36
C ARG A 548 12.01 19.88 0.89
N ALA A 549 12.89 18.89 0.92
CA ALA A 549 12.55 17.48 0.77
C ALA A 549 11.28 17.13 1.57
N THR A 550 10.41 16.32 0.98
CA THR A 550 9.19 15.81 1.62
C THR A 550 9.53 15.10 2.94
N PRO A 551 8.62 15.02 3.92
CA PRO A 551 8.89 14.30 5.17
C PRO A 551 9.39 12.86 4.97
N ALA A 552 8.95 12.19 3.91
CA ALA A 552 9.41 10.85 3.53
C ALA A 552 10.86 10.86 3.00
N GLU A 553 11.22 11.83 2.16
CA GLU A 553 12.60 12.01 1.68
C GLU A 553 13.55 12.39 2.83
N GLN A 554 13.13 13.26 3.75
CA GLN A 554 13.92 13.61 4.94
C GLN A 554 14.16 12.41 5.86
N PHE A 555 13.17 11.53 5.97
CA PHE A 555 13.27 10.31 6.79
C PHE A 555 14.20 9.27 6.15
N ALA A 556 14.11 9.08 4.83
CA ALA A 556 15.02 8.20 4.09
C ALA A 556 16.47 8.73 4.15
N GLU A 557 16.65 10.04 4.04
CA GLU A 557 17.95 10.68 4.21
C GLU A 557 18.50 10.48 5.63
N LEU A 558 17.66 10.63 6.66
CA LEU A 558 18.07 10.41 8.05
C LEU A 558 18.56 8.98 8.29
N ASP A 559 17.94 7.97 7.66
CA ASP A 559 18.39 6.57 7.74
C ASP A 559 19.79 6.37 7.13
N GLU A 560 20.02 6.91 5.93
CA GLU A 560 21.33 6.82 5.25
C GLU A 560 22.44 7.57 5.99
N VAL A 561 22.14 8.76 6.50
CA VAL A 561 23.10 9.54 7.31
C VAL A 561 23.40 8.82 8.63
N THR A 562 22.40 8.17 9.26
CA THR A 562 22.60 7.36 10.47
C THR A 562 23.56 6.19 10.22
N LYS A 563 23.39 5.44 9.13
CA LYS A 563 24.33 4.35 8.75
C LYS A 563 25.75 4.86 8.52
N THR A 564 25.87 6.01 7.84
CA THR A 564 27.16 6.67 7.59
C THR A 564 27.84 7.07 8.90
N PHE A 565 27.08 7.66 9.83
CA PHE A 565 27.59 8.04 11.15
C PHE A 565 28.08 6.84 11.96
N LEU A 566 27.30 5.75 12.02
CA LEU A 566 27.64 4.54 12.77
C LEU A 566 28.96 3.93 12.26
N SER A 567 29.08 3.72 10.95
CA SER A 567 30.30 3.20 10.34
C SER A 567 31.50 4.11 10.53
N THR A 568 31.28 5.44 10.55
CA THR A 568 32.35 6.42 10.76
C THR A 568 32.85 6.43 12.20
N ILE A 569 31.97 6.28 13.20
CA ILE A 569 32.40 6.12 14.61
C ILE A 569 33.28 4.88 14.77
N GLU A 570 32.90 3.74 14.19
CA GLU A 570 33.72 2.52 14.25
C GLU A 570 35.10 2.73 13.61
N ALA A 571 35.16 3.44 12.49
CA ALA A 571 36.42 3.82 11.86
C ALA A 571 37.28 4.72 12.77
N CYS A 572 36.68 5.71 13.44
CA CYS A 572 37.39 6.56 14.40
C CYS A 572 37.92 5.80 15.61
N ILE A 573 37.15 4.85 16.14
CA ILE A 573 37.58 3.97 17.23
C ILE A 573 38.80 3.15 16.80
N ALA A 574 38.78 2.57 15.59
CA ALA A 574 39.90 1.80 15.06
C ALA A 574 41.17 2.67 14.90
N GLN A 575 41.01 3.91 14.43
CA GLN A 575 42.12 4.86 14.27
C GLN A 575 42.70 5.30 15.61
N LEU A 576 41.87 5.54 16.64
CA LEU A 576 42.32 5.85 18.00
C LEU A 576 43.12 4.71 18.62
N HIS A 577 42.71 3.45 18.42
CA HIS A 577 43.49 2.30 18.85
C HIS A 577 44.85 2.22 18.13
N SER A 578 44.90 2.55 16.83
CA SER A 578 46.13 2.50 16.04
C SER A 578 47.14 3.62 16.37
N SER A 579 46.65 4.77 16.84
CA SER A 579 47.48 5.94 17.18
C SER A 579 48.06 5.87 18.60
N GLY A 580 47.65 4.89 19.42
CA GLY A 580 48.10 4.74 20.80
C GLY A 580 47.60 5.83 21.74
N ALA A 581 46.64 6.66 21.29
CA ALA A 581 46.01 7.71 22.08
C ALA A 581 45.01 7.09 23.09
N HIS A 582 45.54 6.51 24.17
CA HIS A 582 44.76 6.07 25.33
C HIS A 582 44.57 7.24 26.31
N LEU A 583 43.89 8.29 25.85
CA LEU A 583 43.47 9.44 26.67
C LEU A 583 42.21 9.14 27.48
#